data_AF-A0A348WEG6-F1
#
_entry.id   AF-A0A348WEG6-F1
#
_cell.length_a   1.000
_cell.length_b   1.000
_cell.length_c   1.000
_cell.angle_alpha   90.00
_cell.angle_beta   90.00
_cell.angle_gamma   90.00
#
_symmetry.space_group_name_H-M   'P 1'
#
loop_
_entity.id
_entity.type
_entity.pdbx_description
1 polymer ?
#
loop_
_entity_poly.entity_id
_entity_poly.type
_entity_poly.pdbx_seq_one_letter_code
_entity_poly.pdbx_strand_id
1 'polypeptide(L)'
;MSVIEDIWARMEEQAERQAAEVARLDAVRAKGYVPSEVGPEIPEAPARGPVRMVEMMASYPKGDDGFEVKPSGFMGRKTLQRADSFDVMAAKAARHKKPAPFSPSQVAMGRFYRDLVEKHASAGMKCSSMESLSQRGSGSDGGGYMDAVLRDSARIAALHNRIGDGSALVVRRIRPSARGSRVSITDRRLVDIICLEEGTMSDVLRAHGWSVKSDHIKALTQALREALDRMMGPVSRTNFSAVHFG
;
A
#
# COMPACT_ATOMS: atom_id res chain seq x y z
N MET A 1 -39.88 28.89 -22.64
CA MET A 1 -38.89 27.82 -22.86
C MET A 1 -39.56 26.78 -23.73
N SER A 2 -39.00 26.57 -24.91
CA SER A 2 -39.54 25.69 -25.94
C SER A 2 -39.25 24.25 -25.58
N VAL A 3 -40.20 23.33 -25.79
CA VAL A 3 -40.01 21.88 -25.62
C VAL A 3 -38.77 21.36 -26.38
N ILE A 4 -38.38 22.04 -27.46
CA ILE A 4 -37.18 21.74 -28.23
C ILE A 4 -35.90 22.08 -27.44
N GLU A 5 -35.84 23.22 -26.75
CA GLU A 5 -34.69 23.62 -25.93
C GLU A 5 -34.43 22.62 -24.79
N ASP A 6 -35.48 22.13 -24.14
CA ASP A 6 -35.38 21.12 -23.09
C ASP A 6 -34.89 19.76 -23.60
N ILE A 7 -35.21 19.39 -24.85
CA ILE A 7 -34.73 18.17 -25.50
C ILE A 7 -33.23 18.28 -25.80
N TRP A 8 -32.78 19.40 -26.38
CA TRP A 8 -31.36 19.63 -26.66
C TRP A 8 -30.52 19.63 -25.37
N ALA A 9 -30.97 20.31 -24.31
CA ALA A 9 -30.30 20.32 -23.01
C ALA A 9 -30.17 18.90 -22.41
N ARG A 10 -31.21 18.07 -22.52
CA ARG A 10 -31.16 16.66 -22.10
C ARG A 10 -30.17 15.83 -22.91
N MET A 11 -30.09 16.07 -24.23
CA MET A 11 -29.17 15.35 -25.11
C MET A 11 -27.71 15.74 -24.83
N GLU A 12 -27.43 17.02 -24.58
CA GLU A 12 -26.11 17.49 -24.15
C GLU A 12 -25.71 16.88 -22.80
N GLU A 13 -26.61 16.90 -21.81
CA GLU A 13 -26.34 16.29 -20.50
C GLU A 13 -26.10 14.77 -20.61
N GLN A 14 -26.84 14.07 -21.48
CA GLN A 14 -26.59 12.66 -21.75
C GLN A 14 -25.25 12.43 -22.47
N ALA A 15 -24.89 13.27 -23.43
CA ALA A 15 -23.60 13.20 -24.12
C ALA A 15 -22.43 13.43 -23.15
N GLU A 16 -22.53 14.40 -22.25
CA GLU A 16 -21.53 14.65 -21.20
C GLU A 16 -21.40 13.46 -20.24
N ARG A 17 -22.53 12.89 -19.78
CA ARG A 17 -22.52 11.68 -18.94
C ARG A 17 -21.91 10.49 -19.68
N GLN A 18 -22.22 10.30 -20.95
CA GLN A 18 -21.64 9.23 -21.77
C GLN A 18 -20.14 9.43 -21.96
N ALA A 19 -19.69 10.65 -22.27
CA ALA A 19 -18.27 10.96 -22.40
C ALA A 19 -17.51 10.75 -21.08
N ALA A 20 -18.10 11.16 -19.95
CA ALA A 20 -17.53 10.93 -18.62
C ALA A 20 -17.42 9.43 -18.28
N GLU A 21 -18.43 8.64 -18.66
CA GLU A 21 -18.42 7.19 -18.43
C GLU A 21 -17.41 6.47 -19.32
N VAL A 22 -17.29 6.85 -20.60
CA VAL A 22 -16.25 6.32 -21.49
C VAL A 22 -14.85 6.62 -20.95
N ALA A 23 -14.60 7.86 -20.54
CA ALA A 23 -13.32 8.25 -19.95
C ALA A 23 -13.01 7.47 -18.65
N ARG A 24 -14.02 7.20 -17.83
CA ARG A 24 -13.89 6.37 -16.64
C ARG A 24 -13.55 4.91 -17.00
N LEU A 25 -14.25 4.32 -17.96
CA LEU A 25 -14.02 2.94 -18.39
C LEU A 25 -12.63 2.77 -19.02
N ASP A 26 -12.17 3.72 -19.83
CA ASP A 26 -10.84 3.70 -20.41
C ASP A 26 -9.75 3.86 -19.35
N ALA A 27 -9.97 4.69 -18.33
CA ALA A 27 -9.07 4.79 -17.19
C ALA A 27 -8.99 3.49 -16.38
N VAL A 28 -10.07 2.68 -16.35
CA VAL A 28 -10.07 1.35 -15.73
C VAL A 28 -9.33 0.34 -16.62
N ARG A 29 -9.62 0.30 -17.92
CA ARG A 29 -8.93 -0.58 -18.88
C ARG A 29 -7.43 -0.34 -18.90
N ALA A 30 -7.00 0.91 -18.89
CA ALA A 30 -5.58 1.28 -18.85
C ALA A 30 -4.84 0.73 -17.63
N LYS A 31 -5.53 0.48 -16.50
CA LYS A 31 -4.92 -0.14 -15.32
C LYS A 31 -4.71 -1.66 -15.49
N GLY A 32 -5.43 -2.28 -16.42
CA GLY A 32 -5.33 -3.72 -16.72
C GLY A 32 -4.24 -4.07 -17.73
N TYR A 33 -3.55 -3.09 -18.29
CA TYR A 33 -2.51 -3.28 -19.30
C TYR A 33 -1.37 -4.17 -18.78
N VAL A 34 -0.98 -5.15 -19.58
CA VAL A 34 0.12 -6.09 -19.30
C VAL A 34 1.25 -5.81 -20.31
N PRO A 35 2.45 -5.41 -19.85
CA PRO A 35 3.60 -5.23 -20.73
C PRO A 35 4.05 -6.53 -21.41
N SER A 36 4.57 -6.42 -22.64
CA SER A 36 5.03 -7.55 -23.45
C SER A 36 6.21 -8.34 -22.85
N GLU A 37 6.96 -7.71 -21.94
CA GLU A 37 8.12 -8.28 -21.24
C GLU A 37 7.73 -9.31 -20.18
N VAL A 38 6.43 -9.41 -19.89
CA VAL A 38 5.82 -10.31 -18.93
C VAL A 38 5.30 -11.55 -19.65
N GLY A 39 5.15 -12.67 -18.94
CA GLY A 39 4.60 -13.91 -19.51
C GLY A 39 3.26 -13.70 -20.25
N PRO A 40 3.08 -14.27 -21.45
CA PRO A 40 1.89 -14.07 -22.30
C PRO A 40 0.62 -14.68 -21.70
N GLU A 41 0.77 -15.56 -20.71
CA GLU A 41 -0.34 -16.19 -19.99
C GLU A 41 -1.04 -15.22 -19.03
N ILE A 42 -0.45 -14.07 -18.71
CA ILE A 42 -1.07 -13.10 -17.82
C ILE A 42 -2.16 -12.32 -18.59
N PRO A 43 -3.45 -12.48 -18.21
CA PRO A 43 -4.51 -11.78 -18.91
C PRO A 43 -4.54 -10.29 -18.55
N GLU A 44 -5.04 -9.46 -19.47
CA GLU A 44 -5.42 -8.09 -19.17
C GLU A 44 -6.59 -8.10 -18.17
N ALA A 45 -6.36 -7.54 -16.98
CA ALA A 45 -7.34 -7.56 -15.89
C ALA A 45 -7.52 -6.15 -15.30
N PRO A 46 -8.47 -5.36 -15.83
CA PRO A 46 -8.68 -3.97 -15.42
C PRO A 46 -8.93 -3.77 -13.92
N ALA A 47 -9.55 -4.76 -13.26
CA ALA A 47 -9.87 -4.73 -11.84
C ALA A 47 -8.71 -5.18 -10.91
N ARG A 48 -7.54 -5.57 -11.46
CA ARG A 48 -6.40 -6.06 -10.66
C ARG A 48 -5.78 -4.99 -9.74
N GLY A 49 -5.98 -3.72 -10.06
CA GLY A 49 -5.29 -2.61 -9.40
C GLY A 49 -3.90 -2.36 -10.00
N PRO A 50 -3.12 -1.44 -9.42
CA PRO A 50 -1.81 -1.08 -9.93
C PRO A 50 -0.83 -2.27 -9.81
N VAL A 51 0.04 -2.40 -10.81
CA VAL A 51 1.07 -3.45 -10.85
C VAL A 51 2.44 -2.86 -11.12
N ARG A 52 3.47 -3.55 -10.65
CA ARG A 52 4.88 -3.28 -10.97
C ARG A 52 5.52 -4.51 -11.60
N MET A 53 6.44 -4.29 -12.53
CA MET A 53 7.27 -5.36 -13.06
C MET A 53 8.42 -5.63 -12.09
N VAL A 54 8.63 -6.90 -11.77
CA VAL A 54 9.71 -7.37 -10.91
C VAL A 54 10.47 -8.44 -11.65
N GLU A 55 11.80 -8.33 -11.63
CA GLU A 55 12.70 -9.35 -12.13
C GLU A 55 13.09 -10.26 -10.97
N MET A 56 12.71 -11.53 -11.05
CA MET A 56 13.13 -12.54 -10.09
C MET A 56 14.57 -12.93 -10.42
N MET A 57 15.42 -12.97 -9.40
CA MET A 57 16.83 -13.31 -9.55
C MET A 57 17.09 -14.59 -8.75
N ALA A 58 17.76 -15.58 -9.35
CA ALA A 58 18.25 -16.76 -8.64
C ALA A 58 19.75 -16.92 -8.83
N SER A 59 20.38 -17.48 -7.79
CA SER A 59 21.78 -17.85 -7.80
C SER A 59 21.92 -19.24 -8.41
N TYR A 60 22.71 -19.35 -9.48
CA TYR A 60 23.03 -20.61 -10.15
C TYR A 60 24.50 -20.95 -9.94
N PRO A 61 24.85 -22.22 -9.69
CA PRO A 61 26.24 -22.63 -9.66
C PRO A 61 26.93 -22.32 -11.00
N LYS A 62 28.14 -21.78 -10.93
CA LYS A 62 29.02 -21.49 -12.07
C LYS A 62 30.36 -22.17 -11.83
N GLY A 63 30.50 -23.39 -12.35
CA GLY A 63 31.67 -24.24 -12.06
C GLY A 63 31.65 -24.76 -10.62
N ASP A 64 32.82 -25.20 -10.14
CA ASP A 64 32.94 -25.87 -8.84
C ASP A 64 32.88 -24.90 -7.63
N ASP A 65 33.33 -23.65 -7.79
CA ASP A 65 33.44 -22.68 -6.67
C ASP A 65 32.69 -21.35 -6.89
N GLY A 66 31.93 -21.22 -7.98
CA GLY A 66 31.28 -19.97 -8.37
C GLY A 66 29.76 -20.00 -8.25
N PHE A 67 29.16 -18.84 -7.97
CA PHE A 67 27.73 -18.61 -8.14
C PHE A 67 27.49 -17.40 -9.04
N GLU A 68 26.53 -17.52 -9.95
CA GLU A 68 26.11 -16.45 -10.85
C GLU A 68 24.63 -16.15 -10.65
N VAL A 69 24.31 -14.89 -10.43
CA VAL A 69 22.92 -14.46 -10.28
C VAL A 69 22.33 -14.17 -11.66
N LYS A 70 21.27 -14.89 -12.03
CA LYS A 70 20.57 -14.71 -13.30
C LYS A 70 19.07 -14.45 -13.08
N PRO A 71 18.41 -13.75 -14.03
CA PRO A 71 16.96 -13.70 -14.06
C PRO A 71 16.37 -15.11 -14.09
N SER A 72 15.51 -15.41 -13.14
CA SER A 72 14.91 -16.73 -12.89
C SER A 72 13.39 -16.72 -12.99
N GLY A 73 12.81 -15.64 -13.53
CA GLY A 73 11.38 -15.59 -13.80
C GLY A 73 10.95 -16.66 -14.81
N PHE A 74 9.63 -16.89 -14.92
CA PHE A 74 9.08 -17.89 -15.82
C PHE A 74 9.56 -17.64 -17.26
N MET A 75 10.29 -18.62 -17.84
CA MET A 75 10.95 -18.49 -19.14
C MET A 75 11.91 -17.28 -19.24
N GLY A 76 12.55 -16.90 -18.14
CA GLY A 76 13.46 -15.74 -18.06
C GLY A 76 12.76 -14.38 -18.16
N ARG A 77 11.42 -14.35 -18.11
CA ARG A 77 10.63 -13.11 -18.23
C ARG A 77 10.42 -12.43 -16.89
N LYS A 78 10.04 -11.15 -16.95
CA LYS A 78 9.65 -10.38 -15.76
C LYS A 78 8.28 -10.85 -15.27
N THR A 79 8.05 -10.69 -13.97
CA THR A 79 6.79 -11.03 -13.33
C THR A 79 6.04 -9.75 -12.97
N LEU A 80 4.71 -9.77 -13.09
CA LEU A 80 3.88 -8.70 -12.52
C LEU A 80 3.61 -8.97 -11.05
N GLN A 81 3.88 -7.99 -10.21
CA GLN A 81 3.50 -7.97 -8.82
C GLN A 81 2.48 -6.85 -8.59
N ARG A 82 1.46 -7.09 -7.76
CA ARG A 82 0.57 -6.02 -7.29
C ARG A 82 1.40 -4.95 -6.61
N ALA A 83 1.23 -3.71 -7.05
CA ALA A 83 1.88 -2.55 -6.47
C ALA A 83 1.02 -2.04 -5.32
N ASP A 84 1.66 -1.71 -4.19
CA ASP A 84 0.96 -1.05 -3.08
C ASP A 84 1.08 0.48 -3.15
N SER A 85 0.49 1.16 -2.18
CA SER A 85 0.53 2.62 -2.05
C SER A 85 1.95 3.20 -2.09
N PHE A 86 2.92 2.50 -1.50
CA PHE A 86 4.31 2.94 -1.47
C PHE A 86 4.95 2.84 -2.86
N ASP A 87 4.68 1.76 -3.58
CA ASP A 87 5.14 1.58 -4.96
C ASP A 87 4.54 2.64 -5.90
N VAL A 88 3.25 2.95 -5.75
CA VAL A 88 2.57 4.01 -6.52
C VAL A 88 3.21 5.38 -6.24
N MET A 89 3.48 5.69 -4.97
CA MET A 89 4.14 6.94 -4.59
C MET A 89 5.59 7.02 -5.09
N ALA A 90 6.33 5.91 -5.04
CA ALA A 90 7.69 5.80 -5.56
C ALA A 90 7.73 5.99 -7.09
N ALA A 91 6.84 5.32 -7.83
CA ALA A 91 6.71 5.47 -9.27
C ALA A 91 6.37 6.92 -9.67
N LYS A 92 5.46 7.56 -8.93
CA LYS A 92 5.13 8.98 -9.14
C LYS A 92 6.35 9.89 -8.88
N ALA A 93 7.11 9.65 -7.81
CA ALA A 93 8.32 10.42 -7.53
C ALA A 93 9.37 10.24 -8.64
N ALA A 94 9.61 9.00 -9.07
CA ALA A 94 10.54 8.67 -10.15
C ALA A 94 10.16 9.33 -11.48
N ARG A 95 8.87 9.32 -11.85
CA ARG A 95 8.35 10.03 -13.03
C ARG A 95 8.68 11.53 -13.01
N HIS A 96 8.72 12.13 -11.82
CA HIS A 96 9.10 13.53 -11.62
C HIS A 96 10.59 13.74 -11.30
N LYS A 97 11.43 12.70 -11.47
CA LYS A 97 12.88 12.73 -11.16
C LYS A 97 13.18 13.14 -9.72
N LYS A 98 12.31 12.75 -8.78
CA LYS A 98 12.46 12.99 -7.34
C LYS A 98 12.86 11.70 -6.63
N PRO A 99 13.58 11.80 -5.50
CA PRO A 99 13.88 10.63 -4.67
C PRO A 99 12.59 9.99 -4.16
N ALA A 100 12.66 8.69 -3.85
CA ALA A 100 11.55 7.99 -3.23
C ALA A 100 11.17 8.66 -1.90
N PRO A 101 9.86 8.83 -1.62
CA PRO A 101 9.41 9.58 -0.44
C PRO A 101 9.68 8.87 0.90
N PHE A 102 9.93 7.56 0.87
CA PHE A 102 10.14 6.72 2.06
C PHE A 102 11.40 5.87 1.92
N SER A 103 12.05 5.57 3.04
CA SER A 103 13.19 4.65 3.07
C SER A 103 12.74 3.19 2.91
N PRO A 104 13.64 2.28 2.51
CA PRO A 104 13.32 0.85 2.45
C PRO A 104 12.78 0.29 3.78
N SER A 105 13.35 0.71 4.91
CA SER A 105 12.90 0.29 6.25
C SER A 105 11.50 0.80 6.58
N GLN A 106 11.16 2.04 6.19
CA GLN A 106 9.82 2.60 6.37
C GLN A 106 8.78 1.84 5.54
N VAL A 107 9.10 1.52 4.28
CA VAL A 107 8.24 0.71 3.41
C VAL A 107 8.06 -0.70 3.98
N ALA A 108 9.14 -1.33 4.45
CA ALA A 108 9.09 -2.65 5.07
C ALA A 108 8.22 -2.64 6.34
N MET A 109 8.31 -1.61 7.18
CA MET A 109 7.47 -1.47 8.37
C MET A 109 5.99 -1.30 8.01
N GLY A 110 5.67 -0.48 7.00
CA GLY A 110 4.30 -0.31 6.52
C GLY A 110 3.69 -1.62 6.01
N ARG A 111 4.45 -2.39 5.23
CA ARG A 111 4.05 -3.71 4.72
C ARG A 111 3.89 -4.73 5.84
N PHE A 112 4.84 -4.81 6.77
CA PHE A 112 4.75 -5.67 7.94
C PHE A 112 3.48 -5.38 8.75
N TYR A 113 3.17 -4.10 8.96
CA TYR A 113 1.97 -3.70 9.67
C TYR A 113 0.68 -4.14 8.96
N ARG A 114 0.61 -3.93 7.64
CA ARG A 114 -0.51 -4.42 6.82
C ARG A 114 -0.67 -5.93 6.96
N ASP A 115 0.39 -6.69 6.68
CA ASP A 115 0.36 -8.14 6.67
C ASP A 115 -0.05 -8.70 8.06
N LEU A 116 0.41 -8.06 9.14
CA LEU A 116 0.04 -8.41 10.52
C LEU A 116 -1.46 -8.16 10.79
N VAL A 117 -1.99 -7.00 10.38
CA VAL A 117 -3.41 -6.66 10.58
C VAL A 117 -4.32 -7.55 9.75
N GLU A 118 -3.97 -7.81 8.49
CA GLU A 118 -4.71 -8.70 7.59
C GLU A 118 -4.73 -10.13 8.11
N LYS A 119 -3.57 -10.64 8.57
CA LYS A 119 -3.46 -11.95 9.22
C LYS A 119 -4.36 -12.03 10.44
N HIS A 120 -4.33 -11.02 11.31
CA HIS A 120 -5.14 -11.01 12.53
C HIS A 120 -6.65 -10.90 12.23
N ALA A 121 -7.04 -10.08 11.26
CA ALA A 121 -8.44 -9.96 10.83
C ALA A 121 -8.96 -11.29 10.24
N SER A 122 -8.09 -12.06 9.59
CA SER A 122 -8.42 -13.36 9.01
C SER A 122 -8.44 -14.51 10.02
N ALA A 123 -7.95 -14.31 11.25
CA ALA A 123 -7.91 -15.35 12.28
C ALA A 123 -9.32 -15.82 12.76
N GLY A 124 -10.38 -15.09 12.42
CA GLY A 124 -11.75 -15.55 12.64
C GLY A 124 -12.22 -16.63 11.64
N MET A 125 -11.54 -16.76 10.50
CA MET A 125 -11.87 -17.76 9.49
C MET A 125 -11.21 -19.09 9.86
N LYS A 126 -11.96 -19.97 10.54
CA LYS A 126 -11.60 -21.38 10.62
C LYS A 126 -11.69 -21.97 9.21
N CYS A 127 -10.61 -21.91 8.44
CA CYS A 127 -10.45 -22.78 7.30
C CYS A 127 -10.47 -24.21 7.85
N SER A 128 -11.60 -24.89 7.73
CA SER A 128 -11.70 -26.34 7.84
C SER A 128 -10.93 -26.97 6.66
N SER A 129 -9.62 -26.79 6.62
CA SER A 129 -8.75 -27.52 5.69
C SER A 129 -8.50 -28.91 6.25
N MET A 130 -8.60 -29.92 5.38
CA MET A 130 -8.23 -31.30 5.70
C MET A 130 -6.73 -31.46 5.98
N GLU A 131 -5.91 -30.49 5.61
CA GLU A 131 -4.46 -30.46 5.94
C GLU A 131 -4.22 -30.24 7.45
N SER A 132 -5.17 -29.59 8.14
CA SER A 132 -5.18 -29.47 9.60
C SER A 132 -5.47 -30.80 10.30
N LEU A 133 -6.01 -31.79 9.60
CA LEU A 133 -6.27 -33.14 10.11
C LEU A 133 -5.08 -34.10 9.91
N SER A 134 -4.23 -33.90 8.89
CA SER A 134 -3.05 -34.76 8.66
C SER A 134 -1.91 -34.51 9.65
N GLN A 135 -1.94 -33.39 10.38
CA GLN A 135 -1.02 -33.12 11.49
C GLN A 135 -1.48 -33.74 12.83
N ARG A 136 -2.39 -34.71 12.80
CA ARG A 136 -2.79 -35.55 13.95
C ARG A 136 -1.80 -36.68 14.26
N GLY A 137 -0.55 -36.53 13.86
CA GLY A 137 0.55 -37.40 14.25
C GLY A 137 1.42 -36.72 15.30
N SER A 138 1.26 -37.15 16.55
CA SER A 138 2.16 -36.90 17.69
C SER A 138 2.07 -35.54 18.42
N GLY A 139 1.30 -35.54 19.51
CA GLY A 139 1.69 -34.89 20.78
C GLY A 139 1.51 -33.38 20.92
N SER A 140 0.49 -32.98 21.69
CA SER A 140 0.45 -31.76 22.51
C SER A 140 0.76 -30.41 21.83
N ASP A 141 -0.27 -29.68 21.39
CA ASP A 141 -0.51 -28.33 21.90
C ASP A 141 -1.90 -27.81 21.51
N GLY A 142 -2.85 -27.83 22.44
CA GLY A 142 -4.14 -27.17 22.28
C GLY A 142 -4.07 -25.64 22.44
N GLY A 143 -2.91 -25.09 22.80
CA GLY A 143 -2.69 -23.66 23.09
C GLY A 143 -2.12 -22.83 21.92
N GLY A 144 -1.44 -23.43 20.95
CA GLY A 144 -0.63 -22.69 19.98
C GLY A 144 -1.38 -21.68 19.08
N TYR A 145 -2.61 -21.99 18.66
CA TYR A 145 -3.38 -21.10 17.78
C TYR A 145 -3.88 -19.85 18.50
N MET A 146 -4.56 -20.03 19.64
CA MET A 146 -5.12 -18.91 20.40
C MET A 146 -4.00 -18.00 20.91
N ASP A 147 -2.88 -18.59 21.34
CA ASP A 147 -1.69 -17.84 21.76
C ASP A 147 -1.07 -17.03 20.61
N ALA A 148 -1.04 -17.57 19.38
CA ALA A 148 -0.58 -16.84 18.21
C ALA A 148 -1.49 -15.63 17.89
N VAL A 149 -2.82 -15.81 17.98
CA VAL A 149 -3.79 -14.73 17.75
C VAL A 149 -3.67 -13.64 18.82
N LEU A 150 -3.52 -14.01 20.09
CA LEU A 150 -3.30 -13.08 21.20
C LEU A 150 -1.98 -12.32 21.04
N ARG A 151 -0.91 -13.01 20.60
CA ARG A 151 0.39 -12.38 20.31
C ARG A 151 0.28 -11.36 19.18
N ASP A 152 -0.42 -11.68 18.10
CA ASP A 152 -0.63 -10.77 16.97
C ASP A 152 -1.45 -9.55 17.42
N SER A 153 -2.52 -9.75 18.21
CA SER A 153 -3.32 -8.67 18.79
C SER A 153 -2.49 -7.72 19.67
N ALA A 154 -1.69 -8.29 20.59
CA ALA A 154 -0.79 -7.51 21.44
C ALA A 154 0.25 -6.73 20.62
N ARG A 155 0.75 -7.33 19.53
CA ARG A 155 1.69 -6.67 18.61
C ARG A 155 1.03 -5.51 17.88
N ILE A 156 -0.21 -5.67 17.41
CA ILE A 156 -0.99 -4.61 16.78
C ILE A 156 -1.23 -3.46 17.76
N ALA A 157 -1.66 -3.76 19.00
CA ALA A 157 -1.86 -2.76 20.04
C ALA A 157 -0.57 -1.99 20.36
N ALA A 158 0.57 -2.69 20.44
CA ALA A 158 1.87 -2.04 20.65
C ALA A 158 2.23 -1.08 19.49
N LEU A 159 1.93 -1.44 18.24
CA LEU A 159 2.14 -0.56 17.09
C LEU A 159 1.19 0.64 17.12
N HIS A 160 -0.08 0.46 17.49
CA HIS A 160 -1.04 1.55 17.64
C HIS A 160 -0.56 2.55 18.71
N ASN A 161 -0.08 2.06 19.85
CA ASN A 161 0.47 2.90 20.92
C ASN A 161 1.72 3.67 20.48
N ARG A 162 2.57 3.06 19.64
CA ARG A 162 3.76 3.74 19.07
C ARG A 162 3.39 4.85 18.08
N ILE A 163 2.34 4.65 17.28
CA ILE A 163 1.80 5.71 16.42
C ILE A 163 1.21 6.83 17.29
N GLY A 164 0.53 6.48 18.37
CA GLY A 164 -0.07 7.44 19.31
C GLY A 164 -1.20 8.27 18.70
N ASP A 165 -1.63 9.29 19.47
CA ASP A 165 -2.78 10.14 19.13
C ASP A 165 -2.38 11.45 18.43
N GLY A 166 -1.20 11.46 17.80
CA GLY A 166 -0.69 12.60 17.04
C GLY A 166 -1.58 12.95 15.84
N SER A 167 -1.45 14.19 15.36
CA SER A 167 -2.17 14.65 14.18
C SER A 167 -1.23 15.10 13.08
N ALA A 168 -1.28 14.37 11.96
CA ALA A 168 -0.56 14.66 10.74
C ALA A 168 -0.98 15.99 10.10
N LEU A 169 -2.25 16.39 10.22
CA LEU A 169 -2.73 17.67 9.72
C LEU A 169 -3.88 18.19 10.60
N VAL A 170 -3.64 19.31 11.29
CA VAL A 170 -4.59 19.90 12.22
C VAL A 170 -5.38 21.02 11.55
N VAL A 171 -6.70 21.00 11.74
CA VAL A 171 -7.55 22.16 11.41
C VAL A 171 -7.30 23.25 12.44
N ARG A 172 -6.75 24.39 12.02
CA ARG A 172 -6.60 25.56 12.90
C ARG A 172 -7.94 25.94 13.52
N ARG A 173 -7.92 26.48 14.75
CA ARG A 173 -9.14 26.86 15.48
C ARG A 173 -9.91 27.94 14.71
N ILE A 174 -10.95 27.50 14.00
CA ILE A 174 -11.87 28.31 13.21
C ILE A 174 -13.29 27.90 13.60
N ARG A 175 -14.21 28.87 13.65
CA ARG A 175 -15.64 28.63 13.89
C ARG A 175 -16.16 27.56 12.91
N PRO A 176 -16.93 26.55 13.36
CA PRO A 176 -17.40 25.45 12.49
C PRO A 176 -18.04 25.92 11.18
N SER A 177 -18.77 27.03 11.20
CA SER A 177 -19.41 27.61 10.01
C SER A 177 -18.45 28.15 8.95
N ALA A 178 -17.20 28.50 9.31
CA ALA A 178 -16.16 28.95 8.39
C ALA A 178 -15.11 27.86 8.08
N ARG A 179 -15.21 26.71 8.75
CA ARG A 179 -14.29 25.56 8.60
C ARG A 179 -14.53 24.79 7.30
N GLY A 180 -15.77 24.76 6.82
CA GLY A 180 -16.20 23.85 5.77
C GLY A 180 -16.16 22.38 6.25
N SER A 181 -15.95 21.45 5.32
CA SER A 181 -15.91 20.00 5.57
C SER A 181 -14.55 19.45 6.07
N ARG A 182 -13.58 20.33 6.36
CA ARG A 182 -12.22 19.92 6.75
C ARG A 182 -12.19 19.33 8.15
N VAL A 183 -11.59 18.14 8.27
CA VAL A 183 -11.38 17.45 9.55
C VAL A 183 -9.88 17.25 9.79
N SER A 184 -9.45 17.28 11.05
CA SER A 184 -8.07 16.93 11.39
C SER A 184 -7.75 15.49 10.97
N ILE A 185 -6.53 15.28 10.52
CA ILE A 185 -6.03 13.97 10.09
C ILE A 185 -5.14 13.46 11.21
N THR A 186 -5.50 12.33 11.83
CA THR A 186 -4.68 11.68 12.85
C THR A 186 -3.59 10.84 12.20
N ASP A 187 -2.46 10.65 12.89
CA ASP A 187 -1.36 9.81 12.40
C ASP A 187 -1.85 8.37 12.16
N ARG A 188 -2.69 7.88 13.08
CA ARG A 188 -3.34 6.58 12.98
C ARG A 188 -4.14 6.43 11.69
N ARG A 189 -4.99 7.41 11.38
CA ARG A 189 -5.83 7.36 10.17
C ARG A 189 -5.00 7.49 8.90
N LEU A 190 -3.96 8.33 8.92
CA LEU A 190 -3.00 8.43 7.83
C LEU A 190 -2.33 7.08 7.55
N VAL A 191 -1.82 6.40 8.58
CA VAL A 191 -1.21 5.07 8.45
C VAL A 191 -2.22 4.05 7.91
N ASP A 192 -3.45 4.03 8.44
CA ASP A 192 -4.46 3.06 8.04
C ASP A 192 -4.90 3.23 6.58
N ILE A 193 -5.14 4.47 6.11
CA ILE A 193 -5.49 4.70 4.69
C ILE A 193 -4.37 4.22 3.76
N ILE A 194 -3.12 4.52 4.10
CA ILE A 194 -1.99 4.20 3.22
C ILE A 194 -1.66 2.71 3.25
N CYS A 195 -1.61 2.11 4.43
CA CYS A 195 -1.14 0.73 4.61
C CYS A 195 -2.25 -0.31 4.44
N LEU A 196 -3.49 -0.01 4.81
CA LEU A 196 -4.61 -0.97 4.82
C LEU A 196 -5.60 -0.74 3.68
N GLU A 197 -5.86 0.52 3.31
CA GLU A 197 -6.87 0.86 2.29
C GLU A 197 -6.28 1.09 0.89
N GLU A 198 -4.98 0.82 0.72
CA GLU A 198 -4.24 1.05 -0.55
C GLU A 198 -4.37 2.50 -1.10
N GLY A 199 -4.60 3.48 -0.23
CA GLY A 199 -4.77 4.88 -0.59
C GLY A 199 -3.45 5.63 -0.78
N THR A 200 -3.49 6.76 -1.48
CA THR A 200 -2.36 7.71 -1.61
C THR A 200 -2.55 8.95 -0.72
N MET A 201 -1.51 9.77 -0.58
CA MET A 201 -1.61 11.07 0.12
C MET A 201 -2.73 11.97 -0.42
N SER A 202 -3.06 11.86 -1.71
CA SER A 202 -4.16 12.62 -2.29
C SER A 202 -5.53 12.08 -1.86
N ASP A 203 -5.64 10.76 -1.68
CA ASP A 203 -6.85 10.11 -1.17
C ASP A 203 -7.08 10.47 0.29
N VAL A 204 -6.02 10.47 1.11
CA VAL A 204 -6.07 10.95 2.50
C VAL A 204 -6.61 12.38 2.57
N LEU A 205 -6.09 13.31 1.76
CA LEU A 205 -6.57 14.69 1.78
C LEU A 205 -8.04 14.79 1.34
N ARG A 206 -8.44 14.10 0.27
CA ARG A 206 -9.83 14.09 -0.22
C ARG A 206 -10.80 13.51 0.81
N ALA A 207 -10.46 12.37 1.41
CA ALA A 207 -11.29 11.72 2.42
C ALA A 207 -11.55 12.61 3.64
N HIS A 208 -10.65 13.54 3.93
CA HIS A 208 -10.74 14.47 5.06
C HIS A 208 -11.16 15.90 4.66
N GLY A 209 -11.64 16.11 3.42
CA GLY A 209 -12.14 17.42 2.95
C GLY A 209 -11.06 18.46 2.66
N TRP A 210 -9.80 18.06 2.57
CA TRP A 210 -8.67 18.93 2.26
C TRP A 210 -8.41 18.99 0.76
N SER A 211 -8.07 20.19 0.27
CA SER A 211 -7.55 20.37 -1.08
C SER A 211 -6.18 19.72 -1.22
N VAL A 212 -5.94 19.06 -2.35
CA VAL A 212 -4.63 18.48 -2.70
C VAL A 212 -3.65 19.60 -3.05
N LYS A 213 -2.80 19.99 -2.10
CA LYS A 213 -1.75 21.01 -2.26
C LYS A 213 -0.40 20.42 -1.94
N SER A 214 0.67 20.92 -2.59
CA SER A 214 2.04 20.45 -2.36
C SER A 214 2.44 20.50 -0.89
N ASP A 215 2.03 21.53 -0.17
CA ASP A 215 2.43 21.73 1.23
C ASP A 215 1.74 20.73 2.16
N HIS A 216 0.47 20.42 1.91
CA HIS A 216 -0.24 19.37 2.63
C HIS A 216 0.38 18.00 2.34
N ILE A 217 0.75 17.72 1.08
CA ILE A 217 1.42 16.47 0.73
C ILE A 217 2.77 16.35 1.44
N LYS A 218 3.56 17.43 1.51
CA LYS A 218 4.83 17.45 2.26
C LYS A 218 4.61 17.19 3.74
N ALA A 219 3.62 17.86 4.35
CA ALA A 219 3.27 17.67 5.76
C ALA A 219 2.84 16.23 6.05
N LEU A 220 1.94 15.65 5.26
CA LEU A 220 1.52 14.26 5.42
C LEU A 220 2.66 13.27 5.17
N THR A 221 3.54 13.55 4.21
CA THR A 221 4.71 12.70 3.95
C THR A 221 5.63 12.68 5.16
N GLN A 222 5.92 13.84 5.75
CA GLN A 222 6.75 13.93 6.95
C GLN A 222 6.09 13.23 8.15
N ALA A 223 4.81 13.46 8.38
CA ALA A 223 4.06 12.80 9.46
C ALA A 223 4.05 11.27 9.30
N LEU A 224 3.87 10.76 8.08
CA LEU A 224 3.93 9.32 7.84
C LEU A 224 5.34 8.75 8.10
N ARG A 225 6.41 9.46 7.71
CA ARG A 225 7.78 9.03 8.01
C ARG A 225 8.00 8.92 9.51
N GLU A 226 7.60 9.93 10.27
CA GLU A 226 7.73 9.94 11.73
C GLU A 226 6.86 8.86 12.40
N ALA A 227 5.65 8.59 11.88
CA ALA A 227 4.82 7.50 12.37
C ALA A 227 5.46 6.12 12.13
N LEU A 228 5.99 5.88 10.93
CA LEU A 228 6.67 4.63 10.58
C LEU A 228 7.97 4.45 11.39
N ASP A 229 8.71 5.53 11.62
CA ASP A 229 9.92 5.50 12.44
C ASP A 229 9.59 5.18 13.91
N ARG A 230 8.52 5.76 14.47
CA ARG A 230 8.03 5.39 15.81
C ARG A 230 7.58 3.94 15.89
N MET A 231 6.93 3.42 14.83
CA MET A 231 6.52 2.01 14.77
C MET A 231 7.71 1.05 14.83
N MET A 232 8.83 1.37 14.16
CA MET A 232 10.07 0.58 14.25
C MET A 232 10.67 0.63 15.67
N GLY A 233 10.41 1.70 16.43
CA GLY A 233 10.96 1.96 17.76
C GLY A 233 12.22 2.84 17.69
N PRO A 234 12.89 3.14 18.81
CA PRO A 234 14.14 3.89 18.77
C PRO A 234 15.13 3.16 17.86
N VAL A 235 15.48 3.80 16.75
CA VAL A 235 16.51 3.34 15.84
C VAL A 235 17.80 3.36 16.63
N SER A 236 18.22 2.21 17.17
CA SER A 236 19.62 2.02 17.47
C SER A 236 20.32 2.19 16.13
N ARG A 237 20.94 3.35 15.94
CA ARG A 237 21.95 3.48 14.90
C ARG A 237 23.06 2.54 15.35
N THR A 238 22.99 1.30 14.88
CA THR A 238 24.14 0.40 14.96
C THR A 238 25.23 1.09 14.16
N ASN A 239 26.09 1.82 14.86
CA ASN A 239 27.34 2.28 14.30
C ASN A 239 28.08 1.00 13.93
N PHE A 240 28.08 0.66 12.64
CA PHE A 240 29.08 -0.23 12.10
C PHE A 240 30.41 0.49 12.28
N SER A 241 31.08 0.28 13.41
CA SER A 241 32.50 0.58 13.51
C SER A 241 33.17 -0.33 12.49
N ALA A 242 33.82 0.27 11.49
CA ALA A 242 34.63 -0.46 10.53
C ALA A 242 35.61 -1.34 11.32
N VAL A 243 35.37 -2.66 11.31
CA VAL A 243 36.32 -3.63 11.82
C VAL A 243 37.44 -3.65 10.78
N HIS A 244 38.50 -2.90 11.05
CA HIS A 244 39.75 -3.04 10.32
C HIS A 244 40.31 -4.42 10.65
N PHE A 245 40.22 -5.35 9.70
CA PHE A 245 41.05 -6.54 9.69
C PHE A 245 42.43 -6.09 9.19
N GLY A 246 43.38 -6.01 10.11
CA GLY A 246 44.82 -5.96 9.83
C GLY A 246 45.42 -7.34 9.99
#